data_AF-A0A7V3M9J0-F1
#
_entry.id   AF-A0A7V3M9J0-F1
#
_cell.length_a   1.000
_cell.length_b   1.000
_cell.length_c   1.000
_cell.angle_alpha   90.00
_cell.angle_beta   90.00
_cell.angle_gamma   90.00
#
_symmetry.space_group_name_H-M   'P 1'
#
loop_
_entity.id
_entity.type
_entity.pdbx_description
1 polymer ?
#
loop_
_entity_poly.entity_id
_entity_poly.type
_entity_poly.pdbx_seq_one_letter_code
_entity_poly.pdbx_strand_id
1 'polypeptide(L)'
;MDRLAEWLAYQAIKHWLLFVNVAVALFLLPTVLAPMLMSFGITGPAKAIYSLYSLTCHQLPERSFFIGPKLYYSLEEIRKAMGPDADNIFKRKAFVGNEELGYKIAICQRDLAIYFSILLAGIAFSLVRGKLEPLSFKAFLILCIPLAVDGLTQLFGLRESTPPGRVFSGSLFGVALVWLLYPRIELAFREAKEVMEEKWREKS
;
A
#
# COMPACT_ATOMS: atom_id res chain seq x y z
N MET A 1 -35.55 -4.47 10.19
CA MET A 1 -34.24 -4.73 9.54
C MET A 1 -34.09 -6.23 9.40
N ASP A 2 -33.59 -6.74 8.28
CA ASP A 2 -33.40 -8.17 8.04
C ASP A 2 -32.42 -8.78 9.06
N ARG A 3 -32.73 -9.94 9.67
CA ARG A 3 -31.86 -10.62 10.65
C ARG A 3 -30.49 -10.95 10.06
N LEU A 4 -30.44 -11.23 8.75
CA LEU A 4 -29.18 -11.47 8.04
C LEU A 4 -28.31 -10.21 8.02
N ALA A 5 -28.89 -9.04 7.76
CA ALA A 5 -28.16 -7.77 7.74
C ALA A 5 -27.62 -7.40 9.13
N GLU A 6 -28.41 -7.59 10.19
CA GLU A 6 -27.95 -7.39 11.57
C GLU A 6 -26.76 -8.30 11.92
N TRP A 7 -26.83 -9.58 11.55
CA TRP A 7 -25.73 -10.52 11.76
C TRP A 7 -24.47 -10.14 10.98
N LEU A 8 -24.61 -9.80 9.70
CA LEU A 8 -23.48 -9.37 8.85
C LEU A 8 -22.78 -8.12 9.43
N ALA A 9 -23.56 -7.13 9.87
CA ALA A 9 -23.02 -5.91 10.49
C ALA A 9 -22.25 -6.23 11.77
N TYR A 10 -22.78 -7.11 12.62
CA TYR A 10 -22.07 -7.53 13.84
C TYR A 10 -20.76 -8.24 13.54
N GLN A 11 -20.73 -9.16 12.56
CA GLN A 11 -19.49 -9.82 12.15
C GLN A 11 -18.47 -8.82 11.60
N ALA A 12 -18.92 -7.85 10.79
CA ALA A 12 -18.08 -6.78 10.25
C ALA A 12 -17.42 -5.97 11.37
N ILE A 13 -18.18 -5.56 12.38
CA ILE A 13 -17.68 -4.81 13.55
C ILE A 13 -16.73 -5.68 14.38
N LYS A 14 -17.11 -6.92 14.69
CA LYS A 14 -16.31 -7.82 15.52
C LYS A 14 -14.95 -8.16 14.88
N HIS A 15 -14.93 -8.38 13.57
CA HIS A 15 -13.78 -8.85 12.80
C HIS A 15 -13.15 -7.78 11.90
N TRP A 16 -13.45 -6.50 12.14
CA TRP A 16 -13.02 -5.39 11.29
C TRP A 16 -11.51 -5.39 11.00
N LEU A 17 -10.68 -5.66 12.01
CA LEU A 17 -9.22 -5.64 11.87
C LEU A 17 -8.73 -6.72 10.91
N LEU A 18 -9.36 -7.90 10.95
CA LEU A 18 -9.09 -8.97 10.01
C LEU A 18 -9.49 -8.54 8.59
N PHE A 19 -10.69 -7.99 8.42
CA PHE A 19 -11.15 -7.54 7.11
C PHE A 19 -10.25 -6.46 6.50
N VAL A 20 -9.81 -5.48 7.29
CA VAL A 20 -8.89 -4.44 6.81
C VAL A 20 -7.54 -5.04 6.42
N ASN A 21 -6.93 -5.89 7.27
CA ASN A 21 -5.64 -6.51 6.95
C ASN A 21 -5.73 -7.42 5.72
N VAL A 22 -6.81 -8.21 5.59
CA VAL A 22 -7.06 -9.04 4.41
C VAL A 22 -7.24 -8.18 3.16
N ALA A 23 -8.00 -7.08 3.23
CA ALA A 23 -8.17 -6.17 2.10
C ALA A 23 -6.84 -5.56 1.65
N VAL A 24 -5.99 -5.12 2.59
CA VAL A 24 -4.65 -4.60 2.27
C VAL A 24 -3.75 -5.70 1.69
N ALA A 25 -3.80 -6.91 2.22
CA ALA A 25 -3.05 -8.05 1.68
C ALA A 25 -3.50 -8.41 0.26
N LEU A 26 -4.81 -8.46 0.01
CA LEU A 26 -5.40 -8.67 -1.33
C LEU A 26 -5.05 -7.55 -2.30
N PHE A 27 -4.85 -6.32 -1.82
CA PHE A 27 -4.33 -5.23 -2.64
C PHE A 27 -2.82 -5.36 -2.91
N LEU A 28 -2.02 -5.90 -1.98
CA LEU A 28 -0.57 -6.02 -2.17
C LEU A 28 -0.17 -7.24 -3.00
N LEU A 29 -0.79 -8.39 -2.76
CA LEU A 29 -0.40 -9.67 -3.36
C LEU A 29 -0.32 -9.63 -4.89
N PRO A 30 -1.31 -9.07 -5.63
CA PRO A 30 -1.24 -8.98 -7.09
C PRO A 30 -0.01 -8.19 -7.57
N THR A 31 0.41 -7.17 -6.84
CA THR A 31 1.53 -6.31 -7.27
C THR A 31 2.86 -7.03 -7.32
N VAL A 32 3.07 -8.00 -6.42
CA VAL A 32 4.25 -8.86 -6.34
C VAL A 32 4.08 -10.09 -7.24
N LEU A 33 2.84 -10.55 -7.43
CA LEU A 33 2.53 -11.66 -8.34
C LEU A 33 2.77 -11.28 -9.82
N ALA A 34 2.49 -10.03 -10.21
CA ALA A 34 2.66 -9.56 -11.59
C ALA A 34 4.06 -9.84 -12.18
N PRO A 35 5.18 -9.45 -11.54
CA PRO A 35 6.50 -9.77 -12.06
C PRO A 35 6.83 -11.27 -12.05
N MET A 36 6.28 -12.06 -11.12
CA MET A 36 6.45 -13.52 -11.13
C MET A 36 5.73 -14.16 -12.32
N LEU A 37 4.50 -13.73 -12.62
CA LEU A 37 3.77 -14.17 -13.81
C LEU A 37 4.53 -13.84 -15.09
N MET A 38 5.13 -12.64 -15.17
CA MET A 38 5.99 -12.27 -16.29
C MET A 38 7.21 -13.20 -16.41
N SER A 39 7.89 -13.53 -15.30
CA SER A 39 9.05 -14.44 -15.33
C SER A 39 8.69 -15.87 -15.74
N PHE A 40 7.44 -16.30 -15.58
CA PHE A 40 6.94 -17.60 -16.06
C PHE A 40 6.31 -17.53 -17.47
N GLY A 41 6.39 -16.38 -18.16
CA GLY A 41 5.80 -16.21 -19.49
C GLY A 41 4.27 -16.04 -19.51
N ILE A 42 3.62 -15.93 -18.34
CA ILE A 42 2.16 -15.75 -18.20
C ILE A 42 1.82 -14.26 -18.36
N THR A 43 1.91 -13.76 -19.58
CA THR A 43 1.89 -12.31 -19.84
C THR A 43 0.51 -11.66 -19.79
N GLY A 44 -0.55 -12.34 -20.24
CA GLY A 44 -1.91 -11.78 -20.29
C GLY A 44 -2.43 -11.34 -18.91
N PRO A 45 -2.54 -12.27 -17.93
CA PRO A 45 -2.90 -11.94 -16.56
C PRO A 45 -1.97 -10.91 -15.90
N ALA A 46 -0.65 -11.01 -16.11
CA ALA A 46 0.31 -10.05 -15.56
C ALA A 46 0.05 -8.62 -16.06
N LYS A 47 -0.15 -8.45 -17.37
CA LYS A 47 -0.47 -7.16 -17.99
C LYS A 47 -1.80 -6.60 -17.49
N ALA A 48 -2.80 -7.46 -17.24
CA ALA A 48 -4.06 -7.02 -16.63
C ALA A 48 -3.83 -6.42 -15.23
N ILE A 49 -2.97 -7.04 -14.42
CA ILE A 49 -2.58 -6.49 -13.11
C ILE A 49 -1.87 -5.14 -13.29
N TYR A 50 -0.82 -5.05 -14.12
CA TYR A 50 -0.12 -3.77 -14.36
C TYR A 50 -1.08 -2.67 -14.81
N SER A 51 -2.01 -2.97 -15.72
CA SER A 51 -3.02 -2.02 -16.18
C SER A 51 -3.95 -1.55 -15.05
N LEU A 52 -4.46 -2.48 -14.22
CA LEU A 52 -5.35 -2.12 -13.10
C LEU A 52 -4.65 -1.20 -12.10
N TYR A 53 -3.41 -1.52 -11.72
CA TYR A 53 -2.64 -0.71 -10.77
C TYR A 53 -2.10 0.59 -11.39
N SER A 54 -2.18 0.77 -12.72
CA SER A 54 -1.75 2.01 -13.35
C SER A 54 -2.71 3.18 -13.03
N LEU A 55 -3.93 2.85 -12.61
CA LEU A 55 -4.93 3.80 -12.13
C LEU A 55 -4.58 4.41 -10.77
N THR A 56 -3.82 3.70 -9.95
CA THR A 56 -3.45 4.12 -8.58
C THR A 56 -1.99 4.53 -8.46
N CYS A 57 -1.12 4.00 -9.33
CA CYS A 57 0.31 4.26 -9.31
C CYS A 57 0.84 4.53 -10.72
N HIS A 58 1.80 5.46 -10.83
CA HIS A 58 2.48 5.74 -12.10
C HIS A 58 3.41 4.62 -12.57
N GLN A 59 3.83 3.72 -11.67
CA GLN A 59 4.67 2.55 -11.95
C GLN A 59 5.93 2.89 -12.77
N LEU A 60 6.57 4.01 -12.51
CA LEU A 60 7.81 4.35 -13.20
C LEU A 60 8.91 3.33 -12.84
N PRO A 61 9.58 2.70 -13.83
CA PRO A 61 10.54 1.63 -13.59
C PRO A 61 11.69 2.09 -12.69
N GLU A 62 12.22 3.30 -12.87
CA GLU A 62 13.26 3.89 -12.00
C GLU A 62 12.78 4.20 -10.56
N ARG A 63 11.49 3.95 -10.28
CA ARG A 63 10.85 4.14 -8.97
C ARG A 63 10.16 2.90 -8.45
N SER A 64 10.27 1.76 -9.13
CA SER A 64 9.71 0.49 -8.72
C SER A 64 10.81 -0.47 -8.27
N PHE A 65 10.45 -1.44 -7.44
CA PHE A 65 11.32 -2.59 -7.20
C PHE A 65 11.21 -3.59 -8.34
N PHE A 66 12.24 -4.39 -8.55
CA PHE A 66 12.29 -5.45 -9.55
C PHE A 66 12.47 -6.82 -8.89
N ILE A 67 11.83 -7.82 -9.48
CA ILE A 67 12.15 -9.23 -9.27
C ILE A 67 13.09 -9.62 -10.42
N GLY A 68 14.39 -9.71 -10.10
CA GLY A 68 15.46 -9.87 -11.09
C GLY A 68 16.84 -9.71 -10.45
N PRO A 69 17.90 -9.48 -11.25
CA PRO A 69 19.28 -9.38 -10.76
C PRO A 69 19.53 -8.24 -9.77
N LYS A 70 18.83 -7.10 -9.91
CA LYS A 70 18.85 -5.99 -8.96
C LYS A 70 17.44 -5.66 -8.48
N LEU A 71 17.36 -5.15 -7.26
CA LEU A 71 16.10 -4.71 -6.67
C LEU A 71 15.59 -3.39 -7.26
N TYR A 72 16.47 -2.54 -7.79
CA TYR A 72 16.09 -1.28 -8.42
C TYR A 72 17.16 -0.83 -9.41
N TYR A 73 16.77 0.04 -10.34
CA TYR A 73 17.63 0.58 -11.38
C TYR A 73 17.49 2.10 -11.43
N SER A 74 18.60 2.79 -11.71
CA SER A 74 18.62 4.22 -12.01
C SER A 74 17.95 4.52 -13.35
N LEU A 75 17.57 5.78 -13.58
CA LEU A 75 17.01 6.20 -14.87
C LEU A 75 18.00 5.93 -16.03
N GLU A 76 19.30 6.09 -15.79
CA GLU A 76 20.34 5.80 -16.79
C GLU A 76 20.40 4.31 -17.15
N GLU A 77 20.25 3.41 -16.18
CA GLU A 77 20.18 1.97 -16.46
C GLU A 77 18.90 1.61 -17.23
N ILE A 78 17.77 2.22 -16.88
CA ILE A 78 16.52 2.06 -17.65
C ILE A 78 16.67 2.59 -19.08
N ARG A 79 17.32 3.74 -19.26
CA ARG A 79 17.63 4.30 -20.59
C ARG A 79 18.50 3.35 -21.42
N LYS A 80 19.49 2.71 -20.83
CA LYS A 80 20.32 1.71 -21.51
C LYS A 80 19.52 0.51 -21.98
N ALA A 81 18.56 0.04 -21.18
CA ALA A 81 17.74 -1.13 -21.53
C ALA A 81 16.61 -0.83 -22.52
N MET A 82 16.03 0.37 -22.48
CA MET A 82 14.91 0.77 -23.35
C MET A 82 15.33 1.53 -24.61
N GLY A 83 16.54 2.09 -24.64
CA GLY A 83 16.97 3.01 -25.68
C GLY A 83 16.25 4.37 -25.63
N PRO A 84 16.14 5.08 -26.77
CA PRO A 84 15.54 6.42 -26.84
C PRO A 84 14.11 6.53 -26.30
N ASP A 85 13.39 5.40 -26.26
CA ASP A 85 12.03 5.32 -25.75
C ASP A 85 11.91 5.62 -24.25
N ALA A 86 13.00 5.50 -23.48
CA ALA A 86 13.01 5.85 -22.05
C ALA A 86 12.78 7.34 -21.75
N ASP A 87 13.04 8.23 -22.72
CA ASP A 87 12.82 9.67 -22.54
C ASP A 87 11.34 10.05 -22.70
N ASN A 88 10.53 9.19 -23.31
CA ASN A 88 9.09 9.35 -23.35
C ASN A 88 8.44 8.76 -22.09
N ILE A 89 7.81 9.62 -21.28
CA ILE A 89 7.20 9.21 -20.00
C ILE A 89 6.14 8.12 -20.15
N PHE A 90 5.35 8.13 -21.23
CA PHE A 90 4.29 7.13 -21.44
C PHE A 90 4.87 5.78 -21.80
N LYS A 91 5.90 5.75 -22.65
CA LYS A 91 6.63 4.52 -22.98
C LYS A 91 7.37 3.97 -21.76
N ARG A 92 7.98 4.83 -20.95
CA ARG A 92 8.66 4.45 -19.71
C ARG A 92 7.69 3.86 -18.68
N LYS A 93 6.51 4.45 -18.50
CA LYS A 93 5.44 3.86 -17.67
C LYS A 93 5.02 2.47 -18.17
N ALA A 94 4.90 2.30 -19.49
CA ALA A 94 4.50 1.03 -20.10
C ALA A 94 5.59 -0.06 -20.02
N PHE A 95 6.85 0.31 -19.78
CA PHE A 95 7.93 -0.65 -19.63
C PHE A 95 7.80 -1.45 -18.32
N VAL A 96 7.44 -2.73 -18.44
CA VAL A 96 7.27 -3.65 -17.30
C VAL A 96 8.57 -4.35 -16.87
N GLY A 97 9.57 -4.40 -17.74
CA GLY A 97 10.79 -5.16 -17.56
C GLY A 97 11.09 -6.11 -18.72
N ASN A 98 12.18 -6.85 -18.61
CA ASN A 98 12.67 -7.79 -19.61
C ASN A 98 13.54 -8.88 -18.94
N GLU A 99 14.07 -9.83 -19.70
CA GLU A 99 14.90 -10.92 -19.16
C GLU A 99 16.20 -10.42 -18.52
N GLU A 100 16.75 -9.30 -18.99
CA GLU A 100 17.99 -8.72 -18.48
C GLU A 100 17.81 -8.06 -17.10
N LEU A 101 16.79 -7.21 -16.96
CA LEU A 101 16.53 -6.46 -15.74
C LEU A 101 15.64 -7.20 -14.73
N GLY A 102 14.92 -8.22 -15.20
CA GLY A 102 13.76 -8.77 -14.54
C GLY A 102 12.52 -7.88 -14.72
N TYR A 103 11.50 -8.12 -13.91
CA TYR A 103 10.21 -7.45 -14.02
C TYR A 103 9.89 -6.62 -12.78
N LYS A 104 9.31 -5.43 -12.99
CA LYS A 104 8.99 -4.49 -11.91
C LYS A 104 7.77 -4.95 -11.12
N ILE A 105 7.73 -4.66 -9.83
CA ILE A 105 6.49 -4.73 -9.03
C ILE A 105 5.48 -3.72 -9.59
N ALA A 106 4.19 -4.07 -9.61
CA ALA A 106 3.13 -3.27 -10.25
C ALA A 106 2.76 -1.96 -9.52
N ILE A 107 3.58 -1.50 -8.57
CA ILE A 107 3.48 -0.21 -7.89
C ILE A 107 4.89 0.33 -7.60
N CYS A 108 4.99 1.61 -7.22
CA CYS A 108 6.28 2.22 -6.91
C CYS A 108 6.78 1.81 -5.51
N GLN A 109 8.07 2.01 -5.26
CA GLN A 109 8.77 1.74 -3.99
C GLN A 109 8.06 2.38 -2.80
N ARG A 110 7.57 3.63 -2.97
CA ARG A 110 6.86 4.37 -1.92
C ARG A 110 5.51 3.76 -1.59
N ASP A 111 4.69 3.47 -2.61
CA ASP A 111 3.36 2.89 -2.40
C ASP A 111 3.49 1.50 -1.78
N LEU A 112 4.45 0.69 -2.25
CA LEU A 112 4.73 -0.61 -1.65
C LEU A 112 5.08 -0.46 -0.16
N ALA A 113 5.96 0.49 0.18
CA ALA A 113 6.33 0.76 1.56
C ALA A 113 5.14 1.21 2.42
N ILE A 114 4.27 2.07 1.90
CA ILE A 114 3.05 2.52 2.60
C ILE A 114 2.14 1.33 2.90
N TYR A 115 1.69 0.61 1.87
CA TYR A 115 0.73 -0.48 2.05
C TYR A 115 1.31 -1.63 2.87
N PHE A 116 2.58 -1.98 2.65
CA PHE A 116 3.24 -3.03 3.43
C PHE A 116 3.37 -2.64 4.90
N SER A 117 3.69 -1.37 5.20
CA SER A 117 3.76 -0.89 6.58
C SER A 117 2.38 -0.81 7.23
N ILE A 118 1.32 -0.47 6.48
CA ILE A 118 -0.06 -0.55 6.97
C ILE A 118 -0.41 -1.99 7.35
N LEU A 119 -0.07 -2.97 6.51
CA LEU A 119 -0.31 -4.39 6.79
C LEU A 119 0.43 -4.84 8.06
N LEU A 120 1.73 -4.56 8.15
CA LEU A 120 2.53 -4.95 9.31
C LEU A 120 2.10 -4.24 10.59
N ALA A 121 1.85 -2.93 10.53
CA ALA A 121 1.36 -2.17 11.68
C ALA A 121 -0.04 -2.61 12.09
N GLY A 122 -0.90 -2.97 11.13
CA GLY A 122 -2.23 -3.51 11.41
C GLY A 122 -2.20 -4.89 12.06
N ILE A 123 -1.26 -5.75 11.66
CA ILE A 123 -0.99 -7.03 12.36
C ILE A 123 -0.44 -6.74 13.77
N ALA A 124 0.56 -5.87 13.91
CA ALA A 124 1.14 -5.51 15.19
C ALA A 124 0.12 -4.86 16.15
N PHE A 125 -0.83 -4.09 15.60
CA PHE A 125 -1.92 -3.48 16.37
C PHE A 125 -2.76 -4.53 17.10
N SER A 126 -2.89 -5.75 16.57
CA SER A 126 -3.62 -6.84 17.25
C SER A 126 -3.03 -7.17 18.63
N LEU A 127 -1.73 -6.94 18.84
CA LEU A 127 -1.02 -7.21 20.10
C LEU A 127 -1.23 -6.11 21.16
N VAL A 128 -1.52 -4.88 20.71
CA VAL A 128 -1.70 -3.69 21.57
C VAL A 128 -3.13 -3.16 21.55
N ARG A 129 -4.04 -3.92 20.93
CA ARG A 129 -5.45 -3.57 20.70
C ARG A 129 -6.13 -3.24 22.03
N GLY A 130 -6.68 -2.04 22.15
CA GLY A 130 -7.34 -1.55 23.36
C GLY A 130 -6.43 -0.93 24.43
N LYS A 131 -5.11 -0.94 24.22
CA LYS A 131 -4.14 -0.23 25.08
C LYS A 131 -3.50 0.96 24.38
N LEU A 132 -3.38 0.90 23.05
CA LEU A 132 -2.78 1.95 22.25
C LEU A 132 -3.71 3.17 22.17
N GLU A 133 -3.27 4.30 22.70
CA GLU A 133 -3.99 5.56 22.54
C GLU A 133 -3.86 6.10 21.10
N PRO A 134 -4.91 6.77 20.57
CA PRO A 134 -4.85 7.34 19.24
C PRO A 134 -3.78 8.42 19.12
N LEU A 135 -2.98 8.34 18.04
CA LEU A 135 -2.04 9.41 17.71
C LEU A 135 -2.78 10.74 17.56
N SER A 136 -2.25 11.85 18.09
CA SER A 136 -2.87 13.16 17.87
C SER A 136 -2.73 13.58 16.40
N PHE A 137 -3.69 14.33 15.87
CA PHE A 137 -3.61 14.84 14.49
C PHE A 137 -2.34 15.69 14.26
N LYS A 138 -1.91 16.46 15.25
CA LYS A 138 -0.66 17.24 15.18
C LYS A 138 0.57 16.34 15.05
N ALA A 139 0.68 15.29 15.88
CA ALA A 139 1.78 14.35 15.79
C ALA A 139 1.78 13.59 14.45
N PHE A 140 0.59 13.21 13.95
CA PHE A 140 0.46 12.63 12.61
C PHE A 140 0.99 13.59 11.52
N LEU A 141 0.60 14.87 11.54
CA LEU A 141 1.10 15.85 10.57
C LEU A 141 2.62 15.99 10.62
N ILE A 142 3.23 15.95 11.82
CA ILE A 142 4.69 15.96 11.98
C ILE A 142 5.32 14.71 11.34
N LEU A 143 4.75 13.52 11.55
CA LEU A 143 5.24 12.28 10.94
C LEU A 143 5.06 12.23 9.42
N CYS A 144 4.13 13.02 8.86
CA CYS A 144 3.95 13.18 7.42
C CYS A 144 5.00 14.09 6.77
N ILE A 145 5.76 14.88 7.54
CA ILE A 145 6.73 15.85 7.00
C ILE A 145 7.75 15.19 6.07
N PRO A 146 8.40 14.05 6.41
CA PRO A 146 9.37 13.44 5.50
C PRO A 146 8.78 13.04 4.14
N LEU A 147 7.54 12.53 4.12
CA LEU A 147 6.82 12.20 2.90
C LEU A 147 6.47 13.46 2.09
N ALA A 148 5.98 14.50 2.76
CA ALA A 148 5.63 15.76 2.13
C ALA A 148 6.86 16.44 1.52
N VAL A 149 7.97 16.52 2.26
CA VAL A 149 9.24 17.08 1.77
C VAL A 149 9.74 16.26 0.58
N ASP A 150 9.78 14.93 0.69
CA ASP A 150 10.25 14.07 -0.39
C ASP A 150 9.37 14.13 -1.65
N GLY A 151 8.05 14.20 -1.48
CA GLY A 151 7.10 14.35 -2.58
C GLY A 151 7.15 15.72 -3.25
N LEU A 152 7.12 16.80 -2.46
CA LEU A 152 7.08 18.18 -2.96
C LEU A 152 8.40 18.57 -3.62
N THR A 153 9.53 18.30 -2.98
CA THR A 153 10.85 18.63 -3.58
C THR A 153 11.08 17.91 -4.91
N GLN A 154 10.58 16.67 -5.03
CA GLN A 154 10.63 15.93 -6.30
C GLN A 154 9.64 16.49 -7.33
N LEU A 155 8.44 16.91 -6.92
CA LEU A 155 7.46 17.52 -7.82
C LEU A 155 7.98 18.80 -8.47
N PHE A 156 8.72 19.62 -7.70
CA PHE A 156 9.35 20.85 -8.19
C PHE A 156 10.72 20.63 -8.85
N GLY A 157 11.18 19.38 -9.01
CA GLY A 157 12.46 19.07 -9.63
C GLY A 157 13.69 19.51 -8.83
N LEU A 158 13.53 19.83 -7.54
CA LEU A 158 14.62 20.29 -6.67
C LEU A 158 15.58 19.15 -6.32
N ARG A 159 15.08 17.91 -6.31
CA ARG A 159 15.88 16.69 -6.12
C ARG A 159 15.17 15.46 -6.68
N GLU A 160 15.95 14.46 -7.09
CA GLU A 160 15.41 13.11 -7.27
C GLU A 160 15.31 12.40 -5.92
N SER A 161 14.20 11.70 -5.70
CA SER A 161 14.03 10.90 -4.48
C SER A 161 14.83 9.61 -4.59
N THR A 162 15.50 9.22 -3.51
CA THR A 162 16.31 7.99 -3.46
C THR A 162 15.46 6.80 -3.01
N PRO A 163 15.77 5.56 -3.44
CA PRO A 163 15.01 4.38 -3.01
C PRO A 163 14.90 4.24 -1.48
N PRO A 164 15.97 4.41 -0.68
CA PRO A 164 15.84 4.38 0.78
C PRO A 164 14.94 5.49 1.34
N GLY A 165 14.99 6.70 0.77
CA GLY A 165 14.13 7.81 1.16
C GLY A 165 12.65 7.54 0.89
N ARG A 166 12.33 6.92 -0.25
CA ARG A 166 10.96 6.51 -0.61
C ARG A 166 10.42 5.45 0.34
N VAL A 167 11.24 4.46 0.68
CA VAL A 167 10.88 3.41 1.64
C VAL A 167 10.67 4.01 3.03
N PHE A 168 11.62 4.79 3.53
CA PHE A 168 11.53 5.40 4.86
C PHE A 168 10.30 6.30 5.00
N SER A 169 10.12 7.25 4.08
CA SER A 169 9.00 8.18 4.14
C SER A 169 7.64 7.49 3.95
N GLY A 170 7.57 6.50 3.05
CA GLY A 170 6.37 5.69 2.85
C GLY A 170 6.03 4.83 4.07
N SER A 171 7.03 4.17 4.66
CA SER A 171 6.83 3.35 5.86
C SER A 171 6.39 4.17 7.07
N LEU A 172 7.04 5.32 7.30
CA LEU A 172 6.68 6.21 8.39
C LEU A 172 5.24 6.69 8.27
N PHE A 173 4.83 7.08 7.06
CA PHE A 173 3.45 7.47 6.79
C PHE A 173 2.46 6.32 7.02
N GLY A 174 2.75 5.11 6.53
CA GLY A 174 1.89 3.94 6.72
C GLY A 174 1.67 3.59 8.19
N VAL A 175 2.73 3.59 9.00
CA VAL A 175 2.66 3.37 10.46
C VAL A 175 1.87 4.49 11.14
N ALA A 176 2.16 5.75 10.81
CA ALA A 176 1.47 6.90 11.38
C ALA A 176 -0.03 6.89 11.07
N LEU A 177 -0.41 6.45 9.86
CA LEU A 177 -1.80 6.32 9.44
C LEU A 177 -2.54 5.25 10.26
N VAL A 178 -1.91 4.09 10.49
CA VAL A 178 -2.47 3.04 11.35
C VAL A 178 -2.60 3.53 12.80
N TRP A 179 -1.56 4.16 13.35
CA TRP A 179 -1.59 4.69 14.72
C TRP A 179 -2.63 5.80 14.91
N LEU A 180 -2.88 6.60 13.87
CA LEU A 180 -3.97 7.57 13.87
C LEU A 180 -5.33 6.87 13.82
N LEU A 181 -5.57 5.98 12.85
CA LEU A 181 -6.92 5.52 12.55
C LEU A 181 -7.36 4.31 13.38
N TYR A 182 -6.50 3.33 13.60
CA TYR A 182 -6.92 2.03 14.16
C TYR A 182 -7.41 2.14 15.61
N PRO A 183 -6.73 2.87 16.52
CA PRO A 183 -7.28 3.12 17.85
C PRO A 183 -8.64 3.81 17.82
N ARG A 184 -8.88 4.75 16.90
CA ARG A 184 -10.16 5.47 16.77
C ARG A 184 -11.28 4.56 16.26
N ILE A 185 -10.98 3.75 15.23
CA ILE A 185 -11.91 2.76 14.69
C ILE A 185 -12.24 1.72 15.77
N GLU A 186 -11.24 1.27 16.53
CA GLU A 186 -11.43 0.31 17.61
C GLU A 186 -12.37 0.84 18.69
N LEU A 187 -12.22 2.10 19.11
CA LEU A 187 -13.14 2.72 20.06
C LEU A 187 -14.57 2.77 19.51
N ALA A 188 -14.75 3.29 18.30
CA ALA A 188 -16.07 3.40 17.66
C ALA A 188 -16.75 2.01 17.48
N PHE A 189 -15.99 0.99 17.13
CA PHE A 189 -16.52 -0.36 16.94
C PHE A 189 -16.76 -1.12 18.24
N ARG A 190 -16.06 -0.81 19.33
CA ARG A 190 -16.42 -1.31 20.67
C ARG A 190 -17.77 -0.76 21.11
N GLU A 191 -17.95 0.55 21.01
CA GLU A 191 -19.23 1.21 21.33
C GLU A 191 -20.38 0.66 20.48
N ALA A 192 -20.18 0.53 19.16
CA ALA A 192 -21.19 -0.02 18.27
C ALA A 192 -21.54 -1.48 18.61
N LYS A 193 -20.54 -2.28 18.98
CA LYS A 193 -20.74 -3.68 19.39
C LYS A 193 -21.57 -3.78 20.66
N GLU A 194 -21.28 -2.97 21.67
CA GLU A 194 -22.01 -2.94 22.95
C GLU A 194 -23.50 -2.61 22.72
N VAL A 195 -23.79 -1.59 21.93
CA VAL A 195 -25.16 -1.20 21.57
C VAL A 195 -25.92 -2.32 20.85
N MET A 196 -25.25 -3.07 19.97
CA MET A 196 -25.87 -4.20 19.27
C MET A 196 -26.14 -5.39 20.20
N GLU A 197 -25.23 -5.67 21.12
CA GLU A 197 -25.37 -6.76 22.09
C GLU A 197 -26.50 -6.49 23.10
N GLU A 198 -26.66 -5.24 23.53
CA GLU A 198 -27.78 -4.82 24.38
C GLU A 198 -29.12 -5.00 23.66
N LYS A 199 -29.25 -4.50 22.43
CA LYS A 199 -30.47 -4.65 21.61
C LYS A 199 -30.85 -6.11 21.35
N TRP A 200 -29.89 -7.01 21.24
CA TRP A 200 -30.18 -8.44 21.09
C TRP A 200 -30.64 -9.09 22.39
N ARG A 201 -30.09 -8.68 23.54
CA ARG A 201 -30.55 -9.15 24.87
C ARG A 201 -31.98 -8.72 25.16
N GLU A 202 -32.39 -7.53 24.72
CA GLU A 202 -33.77 -7.05 24.90
C GLU A 202 -34.78 -7.78 24.01
N LYS A 203 -34.34 -8.36 22.89
CA LYS A 203 -35.18 -9.09 21.92
C LYS A 203 -35.30 -10.59 22.22
N SER A 204 -34.44 -11.14 23.08
CA SER A 204 -34.38 -12.56 23.48
C SER A 204 -35.15 -12.81 24.77
#